data_AF-A0A1M6MLD5-F1
#
_entry.id   AF-A0A1M6MLD5-F1
#
_cell.length_a   1.000
_cell.length_b   1.000
_cell.length_c   1.000
_cell.angle_alpha   90.00
_cell.angle_beta   90.00
_cell.angle_gamma   90.00
#
_symmetry.space_group_name_H-M   'P 1'
#
loop_
_entity.id
_entity.type
_entity.pdbx_description
1 polymer ?
#
loop_
_entity_poly.entity_id
_entity_poly.type
_entity_poly.pdbx_seq_one_letter_code
_entity_poly.pdbx_strand_id
1 'polypeptide(L)'
;MEGIKEFINNTCADLNVILTVRENDNPGCIFRREEFCLHIGECKKVCFGNEFNPFLDCICACYCEFGQCASTELAVRKRGSAVDRFINNTPKIFFLNAGPSIVITSLHWCH
;
A
#
# COMPACT_ATOMS: atom_id res chain seq x y z
N MET A 1 0.75 -12.03 -12.21
CA MET A 1 0.03 -13.11 -11.53
C MET A 1 -1.13 -12.46 -10.82
N GLU A 2 -2.36 -12.89 -11.09
CA GLU A 2 -3.50 -12.51 -10.25
C GLU A 2 -3.22 -12.95 -8.82
N GLY A 3 -3.43 -12.05 -7.87
CA GLY A 3 -3.10 -12.26 -6.48
C GLY A 3 -3.92 -11.38 -5.56
N ILE A 4 -4.33 -11.93 -4.43
CA ILE A 4 -4.95 -11.17 -3.35
C ILE A 4 -3.83 -10.55 -2.53
N LYS A 5 -3.87 -9.23 -2.37
CA LYS A 5 -3.00 -8.49 -1.47
C LYS A 5 -3.77 -8.09 -0.21
N GLU A 6 -3.17 -8.34 0.94
CA GLU A 6 -3.73 -8.01 2.25
C GLU A 6 -3.07 -6.73 2.78
N PHE A 7 -3.88 -5.76 3.18
CA PHE A 7 -3.46 -4.51 3.80
C PHE A 7 -3.92 -4.53 5.26
N ILE A 8 -2.97 -4.45 6.18
CA ILE A 8 -3.21 -4.67 7.60
C ILE A 8 -2.82 -3.42 8.37
N ASN A 9 -3.76 -2.83 9.09
CA ASN A 9 -3.52 -1.67 9.93
C ASN A 9 -3.16 -2.10 11.36
N ASN A 10 -1.87 -2.07 11.68
CA ASN A 10 -1.37 -2.25 13.04
C ASN A 10 -0.92 -0.91 13.64
N THR A 11 -1.44 0.21 13.13
CA THR A 11 -1.26 1.52 13.74
C THR A 11 -2.27 1.72 14.87
N CYS A 12 -2.08 2.79 15.65
CA CYS A 12 -2.99 3.18 16.73
C CYS A 12 -4.13 4.11 16.27
N ALA A 13 -4.31 4.29 14.96
CA ALA A 13 -5.32 5.19 14.37
C ALA A 13 -5.99 4.55 13.15
N ASP A 14 -7.18 5.03 12.77
CA ASP A 14 -7.78 4.65 11.51
C ASP A 14 -7.03 5.32 10.36
N LEU A 15 -6.73 4.55 9.31
CA LEU A 15 -5.98 5.04 8.16
C LEU A 15 -6.91 5.31 6.98
N ASN A 16 -6.74 6.45 6.32
CA ASN A 16 -7.18 6.59 4.94
C ASN A 16 -6.06 6.11 4.01
N VAL A 17 -6.33 5.09 3.19
CA VAL A 17 -5.38 4.46 2.28
C VAL A 17 -5.79 4.73 0.85
N ILE A 18 -4.86 5.27 0.06
CA ILE A 18 -5.02 5.51 -1.38
C ILE A 18 -4.02 4.65 -2.13
N LEU A 19 -4.53 3.76 -2.98
CA LEU A 19 -3.76 2.94 -3.89
C LEU A 19 -3.85 3.53 -5.29
N THR A 20 -2.71 3.75 -5.94
CA THR A 20 -2.65 4.12 -7.35
C THR A 20 -2.21 2.92 -8.16
N VAL A 21 -3.00 2.57 -9.16
CA VAL A 21 -2.75 1.45 -10.08
C VAL A 21 -2.25 2.03 -11.40
N ARG A 22 -1.14 1.50 -11.92
CA ARG A 22 -0.60 1.97 -13.20
C ARG A 22 -1.27 1.29 -14.40
N GLU A 23 -1.24 1.98 -15.53
CA GLU A 23 -1.62 1.47 -16.84
C GLU A 23 -0.43 0.68 -17.39
N ASN A 24 -0.59 -0.64 -17.51
CA ASN A 24 0.43 -1.56 -17.98
C ASN A 24 1.70 -1.59 -17.08
N ASP A 25 2.86 -1.82 -17.70
CA ASP A 25 4.16 -1.98 -17.05
C ASP A 25 4.90 -0.66 -16.78
N ASN A 26 4.36 0.48 -17.20
CA ASN A 26 5.05 1.78 -17.16
C ASN A 26 4.70 2.54 -15.88
N PRO A 27 5.66 2.78 -14.97
CA PRO A 27 5.42 3.60 -13.78
C PRO A 27 5.01 5.03 -14.13
N GLY A 28 4.15 5.64 -13.33
CA GLY A 28 3.66 7.02 -13.50
C GLY A 28 2.50 7.19 -14.49
N CYS A 29 2.16 6.19 -15.29
CA CYS A 29 0.92 6.18 -16.09
C CYS A 29 -0.21 5.65 -15.21
N ILE A 30 -1.11 6.50 -14.71
CA ILE A 30 -2.17 6.08 -13.77
C ILE A 30 -3.37 5.53 -14.54
N PHE A 31 -3.76 4.28 -14.25
CA PHE A 31 -5.00 3.69 -14.74
C PHE A 31 -6.19 4.05 -13.83
N ARG A 32 -6.03 3.87 -12.52
CA ARG A 32 -7.06 4.22 -11.53
C ARG A 32 -6.50 4.43 -10.13
N ARG A 33 -7.36 4.96 -9.26
CA ARG A 33 -7.11 5.08 -7.82
C ARG A 33 -8.20 4.33 -7.05
N GLU A 34 -7.80 3.62 -6.02
CA GLU A 34 -8.69 2.99 -5.05
C GLU A 34 -8.44 3.64 -3.69
N GLU A 35 -9.49 4.15 -3.06
CA GLU A 35 -9.42 4.78 -1.75
C GLU A 35 -10.30 4.02 -0.76
N PHE A 36 -9.79 3.83 0.45
CA PHE A 36 -10.56 3.21 1.52
C PHE A 36 -10.02 3.58 2.90
N CYS A 37 -10.95 3.62 3.87
CA CYS A 37 -10.60 3.59 5.27
C CYS A 37 -10.20 2.17 5.69
N LEU A 38 -9.19 2.07 6.54
CA LEU A 38 -8.71 0.84 7.15
C LEU A 38 -8.65 1.04 8.66
N HIS A 39 -9.58 0.43 9.37
CA HIS A 39 -9.74 0.62 10.81
C HIS A 39 -8.59 -0.03 11.61
N ILE A 40 -8.40 0.40 12.85
CA ILE A 40 -7.40 -0.20 13.75
C ILE A 40 -7.58 -1.72 13.84
N GLY A 41 -6.51 -2.48 13.54
CA GLY A 41 -6.49 -3.94 13.54
C GLY A 41 -7.18 -4.59 12.33
N GLU A 42 -7.72 -3.80 11.41
CA GLU A 42 -8.41 -4.31 10.22
C GLU A 42 -7.41 -4.89 9.21
N CYS A 43 -7.84 -5.96 8.54
CA CYS A 43 -7.19 -6.52 7.36
C CYS A 43 -8.13 -6.42 6.17
N LYS A 44 -7.76 -5.61 5.17
CA LYS A 44 -8.49 -5.49 3.90
C LYS A 44 -7.80 -6.25 2.79
N LYS A 45 -8.58 -7.01 2.04
CA LYS A 45 -8.09 -7.79 0.88
C LYS A 45 -8.47 -7.08 -0.41
N VAL A 46 -7.50 -6.90 -1.29
CA VAL A 46 -7.68 -6.26 -2.60
C VAL A 46 -7.06 -7.15 -3.67
N CYS A 47 -7.78 -7.38 -4.77
CA CYS A 47 -7.31 -8.20 -5.87
C CYS A 47 -6.45 -7.38 -6.84
N PHE A 48 -5.22 -7.82 -7.12
CA PHE A 48 -4.31 -7.25 -8.11
C PHE A 48 -3.82 -8.31 -9.11
N GLY A 49 -3.18 -7.87 -10.19
CA GLY A 49 -2.62 -8.71 -11.24
C GLY A 49 -3.60 -9.17 -12.32
N ASN A 50 -4.78 -8.54 -12.43
CA ASN A 50 -5.76 -8.79 -13.50
C ASN A 50 -5.82 -7.59 -14.49
N GLU A 51 -6.62 -7.71 -15.55
CA GLU A 51 -6.75 -6.67 -16.58
C GLU A 51 -7.23 -5.30 -16.05
N PHE A 52 -7.93 -5.29 -14.91
CA PHE A 52 -8.43 -4.06 -14.27
C PHE A 52 -7.49 -3.50 -13.21
N ASN A 53 -6.59 -4.32 -12.67
CA ASN A 53 -5.67 -4.01 -11.59
C ASN A 53 -4.28 -4.59 -11.88
N PRO A 54 -3.58 -4.15 -12.94
CA PRO A 54 -2.37 -4.82 -13.40
C PRO A 54 -1.23 -4.74 -12.36
N PHE A 55 -0.84 -3.54 -11.95
CA PHE A 55 0.23 -3.31 -10.98
C PHE A 55 -0.03 -2.07 -10.13
N LEU A 56 0.40 -2.14 -8.87
CA LEU A 56 0.46 -0.96 -8.02
C LEU A 56 1.61 -0.06 -8.46
N ASP A 57 1.34 1.23 -8.45
CA ASP A 57 2.32 2.28 -8.69
C ASP A 57 2.61 3.07 -7.41
N CYS A 58 1.61 3.26 -6.56
CA CYS A 58 1.76 3.98 -5.31
C CYS A 58 0.85 3.43 -4.21
N ILE A 59 1.35 3.40 -2.98
CA ILE A 59 0.58 3.24 -1.75
C ILE A 59 0.77 4.50 -0.92
N CYS A 60 -0.32 5.22 -0.64
CA CYS A 60 -0.34 6.34 0.29
C CYS A 60 -1.24 5.97 1.46
N ALA A 61 -0.81 6.30 2.68
CA ALA A 61 -1.64 6.15 3.87
C ALA A 61 -1.46 7.37 4.77
N CYS A 62 -2.57 7.85 5.33
CA CYS A 62 -2.56 8.94 6.29
C CYS A 62 -3.60 8.74 7.38
N TYR A 63 -3.38 9.42 8.51
CA TYR A 63 -4.41 9.62 9.53
C TYR A 63 -4.37 11.08 9.99
N CYS A 64 -5.48 11.53 10.58
CA CYS A 64 -5.55 12.84 11.23
C CYS A 64 -6.56 12.73 12.38
N GLU A 65 -6.05 12.44 13.57
CA GLU A 65 -6.85 12.18 14.78
C GLU A 65 -6.25 12.93 15.97
N PHE A 66 -7.10 13.45 16.85
CA PHE A 66 -6.71 14.14 18.09
C PHE A 66 -5.63 15.24 17.91
N GLY A 67 -5.65 15.93 16.77
CA GLY A 67 -4.67 16.99 16.46
C GLY A 67 -3.29 16.48 16.02
N GLN A 68 -3.13 15.17 15.84
CA GLN A 68 -1.94 14.56 15.24
C GLN A 68 -2.27 14.03 13.85
N CYS A 69 -1.43 14.34 12.88
CA CYS A 69 -1.61 13.85 11.52
C CYS A 69 -0.27 13.32 11.01
N ALA A 70 -0.33 12.19 10.34
CA ALA A 70 0.82 11.55 9.71
C ALA A 70 0.44 11.11 8.31
N SER A 71 1.42 11.10 7.43
CA SER A 71 1.27 10.54 6.09
C SER A 71 2.54 9.82 5.68
N THR A 72 2.39 8.81 4.85
CA THR A 72 3.50 8.07 4.25
C THR A 72 3.13 7.72 2.83
N GLU A 73 4.13 7.73 1.95
CA GLU A 73 3.98 7.42 0.54
C GLU A 73 5.08 6.45 0.10
N LEU A 74 4.67 5.41 -0.61
CA LEU A 74 5.57 4.47 -1.26
C LEU A 74 5.23 4.38 -2.75
N ALA A 75 5.97 5.11 -3.57
CA ALA A 75 5.75 5.26 -5.00
C ALA A 75 6.85 4.61 -5.86
N VAL A 76 6.46 3.96 -6.95
CA VAL A 76 7.36 3.37 -7.94
C VAL A 76 7.79 4.44 -8.94
N ARG A 77 9.07 4.79 -8.91
CA ARG A 77 9.67 5.70 -9.90
C ARG A 77 10.36 4.98 -11.05
N LYS A 78 10.67 3.70 -10.88
CA LYS A 78 11.37 2.87 -11.86
C LYS A 78 10.91 1.42 -11.76
N ARG A 79 10.55 0.83 -12.90
CA ARG A 79 10.21 -0.59 -13.01
C ARG A 79 11.40 -1.46 -12.59
N GLY A 80 11.14 -2.54 -11.85
CA GLY A 80 12.14 -3.46 -11.32
C GLY A 80 12.94 -2.93 -10.12
N SER A 81 12.67 -1.70 -9.67
CA SER A 81 13.27 -1.15 -8.44
C SER A 81 12.90 -2.00 -7.21
N ALA A 82 13.62 -1.79 -6.11
CA ALA A 82 13.30 -2.45 -4.84
C ALA A 82 11.86 -2.14 -4.40
N VAL A 83 11.41 -0.90 -4.60
CA VAL A 83 10.03 -0.47 -4.29
C VAL A 83 9.03 -1.16 -5.20
N ASP A 84 9.26 -1.20 -6.52
CA ASP A 84 8.37 -1.90 -7.47
C ASP A 84 8.21 -3.37 -7.12
N ARG A 85 9.34 -4.05 -6.83
CA ARG A 85 9.34 -5.45 -6.41
C ARG A 85 8.63 -5.63 -5.07
N PHE A 86 8.90 -4.76 -4.10
CA PHE A 86 8.27 -4.82 -2.79
C PHE A 86 6.74 -4.67 -2.90
N ILE A 87 6.24 -3.62 -3.56
CA ILE A 87 4.79 -3.40 -3.60
C ILE A 87 4.07 -4.41 -4.50
N ASN A 88 4.69 -4.92 -5.56
CA ASN A 88 4.00 -5.81 -6.51
C ASN A 88 4.17 -7.31 -6.21
N ASN A 89 5.22 -7.72 -5.48
CA ASN A 89 5.46 -9.15 -5.18
C ASN A 89 5.15 -9.54 -3.73
N THR A 90 4.90 -8.57 -2.85
CA THR A 90 4.59 -8.86 -1.46
C THR A 90 3.07 -9.06 -1.27
N PRO A 91 2.61 -10.23 -0.81
CA PRO A 91 1.17 -10.48 -0.63
C PRO A 91 0.56 -9.75 0.58
N LYS A 92 1.36 -9.38 1.58
CA LYS A 92 0.88 -8.72 2.80
C LYS A 92 1.63 -7.41 3.07
N ILE A 93 0.89 -6.32 3.19
CA ILE A 93 1.40 -4.99 3.53
C ILE A 93 0.89 -4.64 4.93
N PHE A 94 1.82 -4.27 5.80
CA PHE A 94 1.54 -3.84 7.16
C PHE A 94 1.81 -2.35 7.29
N PHE A 95 0.87 -1.64 7.90
CA PHE A 95 1.06 -0.27 8.37
C PHE A 95 1.37 -0.31 9.86
N LEU A 96 2.52 0.26 10.26
CA LEU A 96 2.99 0.31 11.65
C LEU A 96 3.22 1.77 12.08
N ASN A 97 3.07 2.05 13.38
CA ASN A 97 3.57 3.30 13.97
C ASN A 97 5.09 3.25 14.14
N ALA A 98 5.76 4.34 13.77
CA ALA A 98 7.13 4.65 14.18
C ALA A 98 7.15 6.07 14.75
N GLY A 99 6.79 6.20 16.04
CA GLY A 99 6.52 7.50 16.66
C GLY A 99 5.33 8.19 15.96
N PRO A 100 5.47 9.44 15.49
CA PRO A 100 4.41 10.15 14.77
C PRO A 100 4.32 9.77 13.27
N SER A 101 5.10 8.79 12.81
CA SER A 101 5.15 8.40 11.39
C SER A 101 4.46 7.05 11.15
N ILE A 102 3.99 6.86 9.92
CA ILE A 102 3.48 5.58 9.43
C ILE A 102 4.57 4.89 8.61
N VAL A 103 4.84 3.63 8.91
CA VAL A 103 5.77 2.78 8.15
C VAL A 103 4.99 1.72 7.38
N ILE A 104 5.30 1.60 6.08
CA ILE A 104 4.81 0.54 5.21
C ILE A 104 5.85 -0.57 5.17
N THR A 105 5.49 -1.78 5.57
CA THR A 105 6.42 -2.92 5.61
C THR A 105 5.75 -4.23 5.22
N SER A 106 6.56 -5.29 5.12
CA SER A 106 6.13 -6.66 4.94
C SER A 106 6.87 -7.58 5.88
N LEU A 107 6.19 -8.58 6.43
CA LEU A 107 6.86 -9.68 7.12
C LEU A 107 7.42 -10.65 6.08
N HIS A 108 8.68 -10.47 5.68
CA HIS A 108 9.44 -11.55 5.06
C HIS A 108 9.99 -12.43 6.19
N TRP A 109 9.41 -13.62 6.36
CA TRP A 109 10.08 -14.67 7.11
C TRP A 109 11.24 -15.14 6.23
N CYS A 110 12.47 -14.71 6.54
CA CYS A 110 13.66 -15.35 6.02
C CYS A 110 13.71 -16.76 6.63
N HIS A 111 13.46 -17.78 5.82
CA HIS A 111 13.88 -19.15 6.09
C HIS A 111 15.30 -19.36 5.62
#